data_AF-A0A379CI25-F1
#
_entry.id   AF-A0A379CI25-F1
#
_cell.length_a   1.000
_cell.length_b   1.000
_cell.length_c   1.000
_cell.angle_alpha   90.00
_cell.angle_beta   90.00
_cell.angle_gamma   90.00
#
_symmetry.space_group_name_H-M   'P 1'
#
loop_
_entity.id
_entity.type
_entity.pdbx_description
1 polymer ?
#
loop_
_entity_poly.entity_id
_entity_poly.type
_entity_poly.pdbx_seq_one_letter_code
_entity_poly.pdbx_strand_id
1 'polypeptide(L)'
;MMDYQINPVVMGGKIKEIFSDGTVKINLNGRLGVIKVPKDIVLDSEGLKAGDKLKFYFSYIRISDGIIEYDDSDMNVEYGMNPTIMGGQLREVNDTAAEIVIMNGKGSVAVPRRWMFTNCELEEGQNCEFYLSCMTKVS
;
A
#
# COMPACT_ATOMS: atom_id res chain seq x y z
N MET A 1 -3.58 20.41 15.87
CA MET A 1 -3.06 19.39 14.95
C MET A 1 -2.68 18.19 15.81
N MET A 2 -3.14 16.98 15.51
CA MET A 2 -2.68 15.80 16.27
C MET A 2 -1.22 15.53 15.90
N ASP A 3 -0.32 15.54 16.88
CA ASP A 3 1.06 15.03 16.73
C ASP A 3 1.02 13.50 16.66
N TYR A 4 0.50 12.96 15.56
CA TYR A 4 0.46 11.52 15.33
C TYR A 4 1.48 11.15 14.24
N GLN A 5 2.43 10.30 14.61
CA GLN A 5 3.42 9.77 13.69
C GLN A 5 2.99 8.38 13.22
N ILE A 6 2.83 8.22 11.90
CA ILE A 6 2.66 6.91 11.29
C ILE A 6 4.01 6.16 11.31
N ASN A 7 3.98 4.89 11.67
CA ASN A 7 5.17 4.05 11.73
C ASN A 7 4.97 2.82 10.84
N PRO A 8 5.98 2.43 10.04
CA PRO A 8 5.92 1.20 9.25
C PRO A 8 5.93 -0.01 10.19
N VAL A 9 5.06 -0.97 9.91
CA VAL A 9 5.06 -2.28 10.56
C VAL A 9 5.22 -3.38 9.53
N VAL A 10 5.82 -4.50 9.90
CA VAL A 10 5.87 -5.67 9.02
C VAL A 10 4.46 -6.20 8.86
N MET A 11 3.95 -6.12 7.65
CA MET A 11 2.69 -6.68 7.21
C MET A 11 2.94 -7.85 6.29
N GLY A 12 1.89 -8.63 6.07
CA GLY A 12 1.94 -9.71 5.11
C GLY A 12 0.58 -9.95 4.48
N GLY A 13 0.62 -10.71 3.40
CA GLY A 13 -0.57 -11.08 2.68
C GLY A 13 -0.34 -12.30 1.82
N LYS A 14 -1.41 -12.74 1.18
CA LYS A 14 -1.40 -13.88 0.25
C LYS A 14 -1.79 -13.39 -1.13
N ILE A 15 -1.01 -13.75 -2.14
CA ILE A 15 -1.36 -13.49 -3.54
C ILE A 15 -2.67 -14.20 -3.84
N LYS A 16 -3.69 -13.41 -4.17
CA LYS A 16 -4.99 -13.92 -4.58
C LYS A 16 -5.00 -14.22 -6.07
N GLU A 17 -4.41 -13.33 -6.86
CA GLU A 17 -4.46 -13.36 -8.32
C GLU A 17 -3.29 -12.53 -8.89
N ILE A 18 -2.81 -12.91 -10.07
CA ILE A 18 -1.87 -12.13 -10.87
C ILE A 18 -2.56 -11.89 -12.21
N PHE A 19 -2.74 -10.63 -12.56
CA PHE A 19 -3.41 -10.22 -13.79
C PHE A 19 -2.44 -10.25 -14.98
N SER A 20 -3.00 -10.29 -16.20
CA SER A 20 -2.21 -10.36 -17.44
C SER A 20 -1.36 -9.13 -17.72
N ASP A 21 -1.70 -7.99 -17.12
CA ASP A 21 -0.95 -6.73 -17.19
C ASP A 21 0.24 -6.68 -16.19
N GLY A 22 0.46 -7.75 -15.42
CA GLY A 22 1.50 -7.82 -14.40
C GLY A 22 1.08 -7.28 -13.04
N THR A 23 -0.19 -6.87 -12.84
CA THR A 23 -0.69 -6.45 -11.54
C THR A 23 -0.83 -7.66 -10.61
N VAL A 24 -0.25 -7.59 -9.41
CA VAL A 24 -0.32 -8.61 -8.37
C VAL A 24 -1.35 -8.17 -7.32
N LYS A 25 -2.42 -8.95 -7.14
CA LYS A 25 -3.46 -8.71 -6.14
C LYS A 25 -3.20 -9.54 -4.89
N ILE A 26 -3.09 -8.86 -3.76
CA ILE A 26 -2.69 -9.46 -2.48
C ILE A 26 -3.77 -9.17 -1.44
N ASN A 27 -4.29 -10.22 -0.82
CA ASN A 27 -5.16 -10.06 0.35
C ASN A 27 -4.29 -9.89 1.59
N LEU A 28 -4.46 -8.78 2.31
CA LEU A 28 -3.75 -8.52 3.55
C LEU A 28 -4.22 -9.50 4.64
N ASN A 29 -3.30 -9.95 5.48
CA ASN A 29 -3.59 -10.84 6.60
C ASN A 29 -4.69 -10.24 7.51
N GLY A 30 -5.49 -11.07 8.18
CA GLY A 30 -6.51 -10.59 9.12
C GLY A 30 -7.69 -9.83 8.50
N ARG A 31 -7.93 -9.96 7.18
CA ARG A 31 -8.95 -9.20 6.42
C ARG A 31 -8.73 -7.69 6.54
N LEU A 32 -7.47 -7.27 6.58
CA LEU A 32 -7.07 -5.89 6.76
C LEU A 32 -7.15 -5.06 5.48
N GLY A 33 -7.45 -5.69 4.34
CA GLY A 33 -7.60 -5.01 3.07
C GLY A 33 -7.10 -5.83 1.89
N VAL A 34 -7.00 -5.16 0.76
CA VAL A 34 -6.42 -5.69 -0.48
C VAL A 34 -5.44 -4.66 -1.00
N ILE A 35 -4.24 -5.10 -1.37
CA ILE A 35 -3.27 -4.26 -2.07
C ILE A 35 -3.05 -4.84 -3.48
N LYS A 36 -3.02 -3.97 -4.48
CA LYS A 36 -2.70 -4.29 -5.87
C LYS A 36 -1.44 -3.53 -6.21
N VAL A 37 -0.42 -4.23 -6.68
CA VAL A 37 0.88 -3.61 -7.01
C VAL A 37 1.41 -4.15 -8.31
N PRO A 38 2.21 -3.38 -9.05
CA PRO A 38 2.95 -3.92 -10.18
C PRO A 38 3.93 -5.00 -9.70
N LYS A 39 4.18 -6.00 -10.55
CA LYS A 39 5.08 -7.12 -10.24
C LYS A 39 6.53 -6.68 -9.97
N ASP A 40 6.93 -5.53 -10.50
CA ASP A 40 8.28 -4.97 -10.40
C ASP A 40 8.67 -4.51 -8.98
N ILE A 41 7.71 -4.33 -8.06
CA ILE A 41 8.01 -4.05 -6.65
C ILE A 41 8.05 -5.31 -5.77
N VAL A 42 7.95 -6.51 -6.36
CA VAL A 42 8.13 -7.78 -5.66
C VAL A 42 9.54 -8.30 -5.93
N LEU A 43 10.33 -8.49 -4.88
CA LEU A 43 11.66 -9.08 -4.94
C LEU A 43 11.57 -10.51 -5.49
N ASP A 44 12.53 -10.87 -6.35
CA ASP A 44 12.62 -12.18 -6.99
C ASP A 44 11.27 -12.64 -7.56
N SER A 45 10.65 -11.78 -8.37
CA SER A 45 9.28 -11.98 -8.87
C SER A 45 9.11 -13.17 -9.84
N GLU A 46 10.20 -13.89 -10.14
CA GLU A 46 10.17 -15.12 -10.92
C GLU A 46 9.36 -16.21 -10.20
N GLY A 47 8.46 -16.86 -10.95
CA GLY A 47 7.65 -17.96 -10.40
C GLY A 47 6.60 -17.56 -9.36
N LEU A 48 6.31 -16.26 -9.18
CA LEU A 48 5.18 -15.81 -8.36
C LEU A 48 3.87 -16.43 -8.87
N LYS A 49 3.07 -16.96 -7.94
CA LYS A 49 1.77 -17.55 -8.24
C LYS A 49 0.74 -17.24 -7.17
N ALA A 50 -0.53 -17.35 -7.54
CA ALA A 50 -1.62 -17.33 -6.58
C ALA A 50 -1.37 -18.38 -5.49
N GLY A 51 -1.53 -17.96 -4.24
CA GLY A 51 -1.23 -18.80 -3.08
C GLY A 51 0.05 -18.43 -2.34
N ASP A 52 1.03 -17.81 -3.02
CA ASP A 52 2.27 -17.38 -2.40
C ASP A 52 2.02 -16.34 -1.31
N LYS A 53 2.82 -16.40 -0.24
CA LYS A 53 2.79 -15.43 0.86
C LYS A 53 3.87 -14.40 0.66
N LEU A 54 3.53 -13.14 0.92
CA LEU A 54 4.44 -12.01 0.85
C LEU A 54 4.51 -11.32 2.21
N LYS A 55 5.66 -10.74 2.53
CA LYS A 55 5.84 -9.78 3.63
C LYS A 55 6.43 -8.47 3.09
N PHE A 56 6.05 -7.37 3.71
CA PHE A 56 6.47 -6.00 3.36
C PHE A 56 6.20 -5.06 4.53
N TYR A 57 6.81 -3.88 4.53
CA TYR A 57 6.43 -2.83 5.45
C TYR A 57 5.20 -2.08 4.94
N PHE A 58 4.28 -1.81 5.86
CA PHE A 58 3.10 -1.00 5.60
C PHE A 58 2.74 -0.24 6.89
N SER A 59 2.25 0.99 6.79
CA SER A 59 1.76 1.75 7.96
C SER A 59 0.26 2.00 7.91
N TYR A 60 -0.26 2.61 8.97
CA TYR A 60 -1.50 3.37 8.88
C TYR A 60 -1.37 4.51 7.87
N ILE A 61 -2.51 5.00 7.38
CA ILE A 61 -2.58 6.04 6.36
C ILE A 61 -2.94 7.36 7.03
N ARG A 62 -2.17 8.41 6.78
CA ARG A 62 -2.46 9.76 7.28
C ARG A 62 -3.05 10.60 6.16
N ILE A 63 -4.20 11.23 6.39
CA ILE A 63 -4.74 12.23 5.46
C ILE A 63 -3.87 13.49 5.53
N SER A 64 -3.56 14.05 4.37
CA SER A 64 -2.69 15.21 4.21
C SER A 64 -3.45 16.40 3.63
N ASP A 65 -3.10 17.61 4.08
CA ASP A 65 -3.73 18.88 3.68
C ASP A 65 -3.29 19.35 2.27
N GLY A 66 -2.48 18.57 1.53
CA GLY A 66 -2.00 18.93 0.20
C GLY A 66 -1.49 17.76 -0.63
N ILE A 67 -1.24 18.01 -1.93
CA ILE A 67 -0.58 17.03 -2.81
C ILE A 67 0.88 16.97 -2.38
N ILE A 68 1.33 15.80 -1.95
CA ILE A 68 2.72 15.56 -1.62
C ILE A 68 3.28 14.57 -2.65
N GLU A 69 4.14 15.07 -3.53
CA GLU A 69 4.97 14.23 -4.38
C GLU A 69 6.18 13.79 -3.55
N TYR A 70 6.25 12.50 -3.27
CA TYR A 70 7.44 11.91 -2.64
C TYR A 70 8.41 11.42 -3.72
N ASP A 71 9.68 11.34 -3.38
CA ASP A 71 10.64 10.60 -4.18
C ASP A 71 10.45 9.10 -3.90
N ASP A 72 10.09 8.33 -4.93
CA ASP A 72 9.91 6.88 -4.87
C ASP A 72 11.12 6.11 -5.40
N SER A 73 12.28 6.74 -5.54
CA SER A 73 13.53 6.09 -5.96
C SER A 73 13.91 4.89 -5.09
N ASP A 74 13.64 4.98 -3.78
CA ASP A 74 13.84 3.89 -2.82
C ASP A 74 12.79 2.76 -2.96
N MET A 75 11.71 2.97 -3.71
CA MET A 75 10.66 1.98 -4.00
C MET A 75 11.07 1.09 -5.18
N ASN A 76 12.26 0.50 -5.06
CA ASN A 76 12.96 -0.33 -6.05
C ASN A 76 13.52 -1.60 -5.39
N VAL A 77 13.41 -2.75 -6.08
CA VAL A 77 13.85 -4.07 -5.62
C VAL A 77 15.33 -4.13 -5.26
N GLU A 78 16.18 -3.29 -5.83
CA GLU A 78 17.60 -3.18 -5.47
C GLU A 78 17.81 -2.71 -4.02
N TYR A 79 16.90 -1.91 -3.48
CA TYR A 79 16.89 -1.46 -2.09
C TYR A 79 16.14 -2.45 -1.16
N GLY A 80 15.49 -3.45 -1.73
CA GLY A 80 14.80 -4.50 -0.98
C GLY A 80 13.62 -4.01 -0.13
N MET A 81 13.38 -4.66 1.01
CA MET A 81 12.21 -4.40 1.86
C MET A 81 12.45 -3.20 2.81
N ASN A 82 12.86 -2.05 2.28
CA ASN A 82 13.03 -0.82 3.04
C ASN A 82 11.73 0.00 3.04
N PRO A 83 11.24 0.49 4.19
CA PRO A 83 10.06 1.35 4.22
C PRO A 83 10.33 2.69 3.54
N THR A 84 9.53 3.00 2.53
CA THR A 84 9.55 4.26 1.78
C THR A 84 8.24 4.98 2.03
N ILE A 85 8.30 6.29 2.29
CA ILE A 85 7.09 7.10 2.41
C ILE A 85 6.52 7.35 1.01
N MET A 86 5.23 7.06 0.85
CA MET A 86 4.52 7.15 -0.42
C MET A 86 3.30 8.06 -0.26
N GLY A 87 3.03 8.83 -1.31
CA GLY A 87 1.81 9.60 -1.46
C GLY A 87 0.72 8.78 -2.14
N GLY A 88 -0.52 9.16 -1.90
CA GLY A 88 -1.66 8.60 -2.61
C GLY A 88 -2.88 9.48 -2.54
N GLN A 89 -3.89 9.14 -3.35
CA GLN A 89 -5.17 9.83 -3.38
C GLN A 89 -6.31 8.84 -3.15
N LEU A 90 -7.27 9.21 -2.31
CA LEU A 90 -8.48 8.43 -2.09
C LEU A 90 -9.31 8.43 -3.38
N ARG A 91 -9.49 7.26 -3.99
CA ARG A 91 -10.29 7.09 -5.21
C ARG A 91 -11.74 6.75 -4.91
N GLU A 92 -11.95 5.88 -3.94
CA GLU A 92 -13.30 5.43 -3.55
C GLU A 92 -13.38 5.47 -2.03
N VAL A 93 -14.46 6.04 -1.49
CA VAL A 93 -14.73 6.07 -0.06
C VAL A 93 -16.15 5.59 0.19
N ASN A 94 -16.29 4.58 1.05
CA ASN A 94 -17.59 4.11 1.51
C ASN A 94 -17.63 4.02 3.04
N ASP A 95 -18.75 3.52 3.57
CA ASP A 95 -19.02 3.43 5.01
C ASP A 95 -18.03 2.51 5.75
N THR A 96 -17.35 1.60 5.04
CA THR A 96 -16.52 0.55 5.65
C THR A 96 -15.05 0.66 5.30
N ALA A 97 -14.72 1.17 4.11
CA ALA A 97 -13.37 1.17 3.55
C ALA A 97 -13.13 2.37 2.63
N ALA A 98 -11.86 2.62 2.37
CA ALA A 98 -11.40 3.53 1.34
C ALA A 98 -10.38 2.81 0.44
N GLU A 99 -10.40 3.08 -0.86
CA GLU A 99 -9.34 2.71 -1.80
C GLU A 99 -8.47 3.93 -2.10
N ILE A 100 -7.15 3.74 -1.96
CA ILE A 100 -6.13 4.74 -2.22
C ILE A 100 -5.39 4.30 -3.49
N VAL A 101 -5.28 5.20 -4.46
CA VAL A 101 -4.35 5.05 -5.59
C VAL A 101 -2.99 5.54 -5.13
N ILE A 102 -1.98 4.69 -5.24
CA ILE A 102 -0.59 5.02 -4.87
C ILE A 102 0.02 5.80 -6.02
N MET A 103 0.74 6.87 -5.71
CA MET A 103 1.42 7.71 -6.71
C MET A 103 2.39 6.90 -7.60
N ASN A 104 2.82 7.50 -8.70
CA ASN A 104 3.84 6.98 -9.62
C ASN A 104 3.55 5.56 -10.15
N GLY A 105 2.26 5.21 -10.28
CA GLY A 105 1.85 3.91 -10.82
C GLY A 105 2.16 2.72 -9.90
N LYS A 106 2.43 2.94 -8.61
CA LYS A 106 2.78 1.89 -7.64
C LYS A 106 1.57 1.07 -7.15
N GLY A 107 0.39 1.30 -7.74
CA GLY A 107 -0.79 0.46 -7.60
C GLY A 107 -1.89 1.09 -6.76
N SER A 108 -2.63 0.27 -6.01
CA SER A 108 -3.69 0.73 -5.11
C SER A 108 -3.81 -0.11 -3.84
N VAL A 109 -4.33 0.49 -2.78
CA VAL A 109 -4.59 -0.18 -1.51
C VAL A 109 -5.98 0.16 -1.01
N ALA A 110 -6.79 -0.88 -0.79
CA ALA A 110 -8.12 -0.75 -0.20
C ALA A 110 -8.09 -1.26 1.24
N VAL A 111 -8.34 -0.37 2.20
CA VAL A 111 -8.29 -0.66 3.65
C VAL A 111 -9.55 -0.17 4.36
N PRO A 112 -9.92 -0.80 5.49
CA PRO A 112 -11.02 -0.32 6.31
C PRO A 112 -10.78 1.10 6.84
N ARG A 113 -11.82 1.91 7.02
CA ARG A 113 -11.71 3.31 7.50
C ARG A 113 -10.87 3.49 8.77
N ARG A 114 -10.86 2.49 9.67
CA ARG A 114 -10.05 2.49 10.91
C ARG A 114 -8.53 2.49 10.69
N TRP A 115 -8.07 2.33 9.44
CA TRP A 115 -6.67 2.45 9.05
C TRP A 115 -6.26 3.88 8.67
N MET A 116 -7.23 4.79 8.61
CA MET A 116 -7.03 6.19 8.26
C MET A 116 -6.96 7.03 9.53
N PHE A 117 -5.86 7.78 9.71
CA PHE A 117 -5.76 8.83 10.71
C PHE A 117 -6.07 10.17 10.07
N THR A 118 -7.15 10.78 10.56
CA THR A 118 -7.66 12.04 10.06
C THR A 118 -8.45 12.76 11.16
N ASN A 119 -8.53 14.07 11.05
CA ASN A 119 -9.40 14.95 11.83
C ASN A 119 -10.57 15.50 11.01
N CYS A 120 -10.68 15.13 9.73
CA CYS A 120 -11.77 15.49 8.84
C CYS A 120 -12.55 14.25 8.39
N GLU A 121 -13.70 14.47 7.76
CA GLU A 121 -14.43 13.38 7.11
C GLU A 121 -13.64 12.84 5.92
N LEU A 122 -13.67 11.52 5.74
CA LEU A 122 -13.02 10.88 4.60
C LEU A 122 -13.86 11.10 3.34
N GLU A 123 -13.23 11.64 2.32
CA GLU A 123 -13.85 11.97 1.04
C GLU A 123 -12.96 11.56 -0.13
N GLU A 124 -13.57 11.28 -1.28
CA GLU A 124 -12.85 11.02 -2.52
C GLU A 124 -12.05 12.26 -2.94
N GLY A 125 -10.87 12.04 -3.52
CA GLY A 125 -9.95 13.10 -3.94
C GLY A 125 -8.99 13.60 -2.86
N GLN A 126 -9.20 13.24 -1.58
CA GLN A 126 -8.28 13.60 -0.50
C GLN A 126 -6.90 12.96 -0.70
N ASN A 127 -5.86 13.73 -0.40
CA ASN A 127 -4.48 13.26 -0.44
C ASN A 127 -4.12 12.57 0.89
N CYS A 128 -3.20 11.62 0.80
CA CYS A 128 -2.72 10.90 1.96
C CYS A 128 -1.26 10.47 1.78
N GLU A 129 -0.68 10.04 2.90
CA GLU A 129 0.66 9.48 2.95
C GLU A 129 0.68 8.23 3.83
N PHE A 130 1.56 7.30 3.51
CA PHE A 130 1.80 6.08 4.27
C PHE A 130 3.15 5.48 3.88
N TYR A 131 3.70 4.61 4.74
CA TYR A 131 4.87 3.83 4.40
C TYR A 131 4.48 2.58 3.62
N LEU A 132 5.24 2.26 2.59
CA LEU A 132 5.21 1.01 1.84
C LEU A 132 6.65 0.58 1.51
N SER A 133 6.93 -0.72 1.41
CA SER A 133 8.21 -1.22 0.89
C SER A 133 7.99 -2.16 -0.29
N CYS A 134 9.10 -2.57 -0.94
CA CYS A 134 9.06 -3.71 -1.85
C CYS A 134 8.67 -4.96 -1.06
N MET A 135 8.16 -5.96 -1.76
CA MET A 135 7.60 -7.15 -1.15
C MET A 135 8.50 -8.34 -1.35
N THR A 136 8.70 -9.14 -0.32
CA THR A 136 9.49 -10.37 -0.42
C THR A 136 8.64 -11.59 -0.14
N LYS A 137 8.90 -12.67 -0.86
CA LYS A 137 8.21 -13.95 -0.67
C LYS A 137 8.61 -14.57 0.67
N VAL A 138 7.64 -15.13 1.36
CA VAL A 138 7.85 -15.92 2.59
C VAL A 138 7.78 -17.39 2.22
N SER A 139 8.77 -18.16 2.67
CA SER A 139 8.83 -19.62 2.53
C SER A 139 7.74 -20.35 3.32
#